data_AF-D4CD57-F1
#
_entry.id   AF-D4CD57-F1
#
_cell.length_a   1.000
_cell.length_b   1.000
_cell.length_c   1.000
_cell.angle_alpha   90.00
_cell.angle_beta   90.00
_cell.angle_gamma   90.00
#
_symmetry.space_group_name_H-M   'P 1'
#
loop_
_entity.id
_entity.type
_entity.pdbx_description
1 polymer ?
#
loop_
_entity_poly.entity_id
_entity_poly.type
_entity_poly.pdbx_seq_one_letter_code
_entity_poly.pdbx_strand_id
1 'polypeptide(L)'
;MPCDRLRDWNRPDKPRNLRKQEAKVMKQLDMRGKACPMPVIETKKILEEVKKAEEVRVLVDNEIAVQNLTKLAGHEGMKALSEKHSDKEFEVTFLPSESGADGPNVPAEKILADCADCSVPTEPENGIARGRVVVIASDRMGEPEEELGKILIKGFIYAVSRQEPLPETVIFYNGGAKLTAEGSESVEDLKYMAEQGVEILTCGTCLKHLGLEDKLQVGTVSNMYEIAEKMTGARVVIRP
;
A
#
# COMPACT_ATOMS: atom_id res chain seq x y z
N MET A 1 72.42 16.19 -21.24
CA MET A 1 73.70 15.88 -20.56
C MET A 1 74.00 17.02 -19.58
N PRO A 2 74.59 16.76 -18.40
CA PRO A 2 74.04 16.20 -17.16
C PRO A 2 73.84 17.31 -16.09
N CYS A 3 72.91 17.23 -15.13
CA CYS A 3 72.81 16.33 -13.97
C CYS A 3 73.75 16.69 -12.79
N ASP A 4 73.14 16.75 -11.60
CA ASP A 4 73.68 16.48 -10.25
C ASP A 4 74.27 17.63 -9.41
N ARG A 5 73.52 18.10 -8.40
CA ARG A 5 73.62 17.56 -7.01
C ARG A 5 72.72 18.26 -5.97
N LEU A 6 71.93 17.41 -5.28
CA LEU A 6 71.70 17.30 -3.82
C LEU A 6 71.04 18.49 -3.06
N ARG A 7 69.77 18.38 -2.62
CA ARG A 7 69.19 17.65 -1.44
C ARG A 7 69.29 18.42 -0.11
N ASP A 8 68.11 18.81 0.38
CA ASP A 8 67.65 18.80 1.79
C ASP A 8 66.12 18.59 1.69
N TRP A 9 65.42 17.53 2.13
CA TRP A 9 65.46 16.58 3.27
C TRP A 9 65.05 17.15 4.64
N ASN A 10 63.77 17.51 4.79
CA ASN A 10 62.89 17.37 5.98
C ASN A 10 61.68 18.30 5.76
N ARG A 11 60.39 17.97 5.87
CA ARG A 11 59.58 16.94 6.55
C ARG A 11 58.08 17.28 6.23
N PRO A 12 57.06 16.54 6.71
CA PRO A 12 56.57 15.23 6.29
C PRO A 12 55.16 15.30 5.65
N ASP A 13 54.72 14.15 5.14
CA ASP A 13 53.46 13.88 4.45
C ASP A 13 52.17 14.50 5.04
N LYS A 14 51.30 14.99 4.16
CA LYS A 14 49.86 14.69 4.26
C LYS A 14 49.30 14.29 2.89
N PRO A 15 48.60 13.14 2.78
CA PRO A 15 48.22 12.59 1.50
C PRO A 15 47.00 13.30 0.90
N ARG A 16 46.96 13.24 -0.44
CA ARG A 16 45.81 13.50 -1.31
C ARG A 16 44.49 13.13 -0.63
N ASN A 17 43.55 14.08 -0.62
CA ASN A 17 42.13 13.83 -0.39
C ASN A 17 41.59 12.88 -1.47
N LEU A 18 41.80 11.58 -1.27
CA LEU A 18 41.00 10.53 -1.86
C LEU A 18 39.63 10.64 -1.20
N ARG A 19 38.64 11.07 -1.98
CA ARG A 19 37.23 10.98 -1.63
C ARG A 19 36.95 9.52 -1.24
N LYS A 20 36.90 9.24 0.06
CA LYS A 20 36.24 8.04 0.57
C LYS A 20 34.76 8.24 0.30
N GLN A 21 34.26 7.64 -0.77
CA GLN A 21 32.86 7.24 -0.83
C GLN A 21 32.69 6.21 0.29
N GLU A 22 32.15 6.65 1.42
CA GLU A 22 31.70 5.74 2.46
C GLU A 22 30.55 4.93 1.86
N ALA A 23 30.78 3.64 1.68
CA ALA A 23 29.76 2.70 1.23
C ALA A 23 28.63 2.70 2.26
N LYS A 24 27.48 3.26 1.87
CA LYS A 24 26.25 3.23 2.65
C LYS A 24 25.88 1.76 2.88
N VAL A 25 25.76 1.35 4.14
CA VAL A 25 25.45 -0.05 4.50
C VAL A 25 24.13 -0.45 3.86
N MET A 26 24.15 -1.56 3.12
CA MET A 26 23.03 -2.12 2.37
C MET A 26 22.45 -3.29 3.17
N LYS A 27 21.16 -3.23 3.55
CA LYS A 27 20.47 -4.38 4.14
C LYS A 27 19.79 -5.18 3.04
N GLN A 28 19.95 -6.50 3.06
CA GLN A 28 19.36 -7.41 2.07
C GLN A 28 18.48 -8.47 2.75
N LEU A 29 17.32 -8.74 2.16
CA LEU A 29 16.34 -9.71 2.62
C LEU A 29 15.99 -10.68 1.49
N ASP A 30 16.01 -11.99 1.77
CA ASP A 30 15.55 -13.02 0.84
C ASP A 30 14.16 -13.53 1.25
N MET A 31 13.16 -13.20 0.45
CA MET A 31 11.75 -13.56 0.65
C MET A 31 11.22 -14.51 -0.44
N ARG A 32 12.11 -15.15 -1.21
CA ARG A 32 11.71 -16.17 -2.18
C ARG A 32 11.08 -17.37 -1.47
N GLY A 33 10.06 -17.96 -2.08
CA GLY A 33 9.28 -19.07 -1.52
C GLY A 33 8.34 -18.67 -0.38
N LYS A 34 8.28 -17.39 0.01
CA LYS A 34 7.33 -16.90 1.01
C LYS A 34 6.07 -16.41 0.32
N ALA A 35 4.94 -17.06 0.63
CA ALA A 35 3.65 -16.58 0.20
C ALA A 35 3.36 -15.19 0.78
N CYS A 36 2.65 -14.36 0.02
CA CYS A 36 2.01 -13.20 0.60
C CYS A 36 1.16 -13.66 1.80
N PRO A 37 1.27 -12.97 2.95
CA PRO A 37 1.62 -11.56 3.00
C PRO A 37 3.02 -11.31 3.61
N MET A 38 3.85 -12.35 3.77
CA MET A 38 5.12 -12.30 4.49
C MET A 38 6.18 -11.34 3.90
N PRO A 39 6.44 -11.30 2.56
CA PRO A 39 7.44 -10.40 1.98
C PRO A 39 7.21 -8.93 2.33
N VAL A 40 5.94 -8.51 2.44
CA VAL A 40 5.57 -7.12 2.75
C VAL A 40 5.79 -6.81 4.23
N ILE A 41 5.44 -7.73 5.16
CA ILE A 41 5.66 -7.51 6.60
C ILE A 41 7.13 -7.31 6.91
N GLU A 42 7.94 -8.28 6.50
CA GLU A 42 9.34 -8.33 6.91
C GLU A 42 10.12 -7.17 6.28
N THR A 43 9.75 -6.79 5.05
CA THR A 43 10.28 -5.58 4.43
C THR A 43 9.87 -4.34 5.22
N LYS A 44 8.58 -4.18 5.58
CA LYS A 44 8.13 -3.02 6.37
C LYS A 44 8.83 -2.89 7.71
N LYS A 45 8.96 -3.99 8.45
CA LYS A 45 9.70 -4.04 9.72
C LYS A 45 11.14 -3.54 9.55
N ILE A 46 11.84 -4.01 8.51
CA ILE A 46 13.22 -3.59 8.24
C ILE A 46 13.27 -2.11 7.86
N LEU A 47 12.32 -1.61 7.06
CA LEU A 47 12.24 -0.19 6.70
C LEU A 47 12.02 0.71 7.93
N GLU A 48 11.20 0.28 8.89
CA GLU A 48 11.00 0.94 10.18
C GLU A 48 12.26 0.90 11.05
N GLU A 49 12.94 -0.25 11.12
CA GLU A 49 14.19 -0.42 11.87
C GLU A 49 15.30 0.51 11.36
N VAL A 50 15.46 0.64 10.04
CA VAL A 50 16.45 1.54 9.43
C VAL A 50 15.99 2.98 9.34
N LYS A 51 14.80 3.30 9.88
CA LYS A 51 14.16 4.63 9.82
C LYS A 51 14.18 5.23 8.41
N LYS A 52 14.05 4.38 7.38
CA LYS A 52 14.06 4.77 5.96
C LYS A 52 15.34 5.50 5.51
N ALA A 53 16.42 5.42 6.28
CA ALA A 53 17.68 6.13 6.03
C ALA A 53 18.67 5.32 5.18
N GLU A 54 18.46 4.01 5.07
CA GLU A 54 19.34 3.06 4.39
C GLU A 54 18.67 2.45 3.16
N GLU A 55 19.50 1.96 2.23
CA GLU A 55 19.03 1.18 1.08
C GLU A 55 18.69 -0.24 1.54
N VAL A 56 17.51 -0.72 1.16
CA VAL A 56 17.05 -2.07 1.49
C VAL A 56 16.73 -2.83 0.21
N ARG A 57 17.34 -4.00 0.02
CA ARG A 57 17.09 -4.88 -1.13
C ARG A 57 16.31 -6.12 -0.73
N VAL A 58 15.29 -6.46 -1.50
CA VAL A 58 14.40 -7.59 -1.23
C VAL A 58 14.34 -8.50 -2.45
N LEU A 59 14.76 -9.75 -2.28
CA LEU A 59 14.66 -10.78 -3.31
C LEU A 59 13.30 -11.49 -3.20
N VAL A 60 12.57 -11.57 -4.30
CA VAL A 60 11.26 -12.25 -4.41
C VAL A 60 11.19 -13.11 -5.67
N ASP A 61 10.23 -14.03 -5.71
CA ASP A 61 10.15 -15.07 -6.75
C ASP A 61 9.00 -14.90 -7.75
N ASN A 62 8.22 -13.82 -7.63
CA ASN A 62 7.07 -13.57 -8.51
C ASN A 62 6.75 -12.07 -8.66
N GLU A 63 6.11 -11.71 -9.78
CA GLU A 63 5.79 -10.33 -10.13
C GLU A 63 4.74 -9.69 -9.20
N ILE A 64 3.85 -10.49 -8.60
CA ILE A 64 2.85 -9.98 -7.64
C ILE A 64 3.55 -9.44 -6.38
N ALA A 65 4.60 -10.13 -5.92
CA ALA A 65 5.42 -9.65 -4.82
C ALA A 65 6.15 -8.35 -5.16
N VAL A 66 6.66 -8.21 -6.39
CA VAL A 66 7.27 -6.95 -6.88
C VAL A 66 6.26 -5.80 -6.84
N GLN A 67 5.05 -6.01 -7.36
CA GLN A 67 3.99 -5.00 -7.35
C GLN A 67 3.60 -4.60 -5.92
N ASN A 68 3.46 -5.56 -5.01
CA ASN A 68 3.14 -5.29 -3.61
C ASN A 68 4.24 -4.50 -2.89
N LEU A 69 5.51 -4.84 -3.11
CA LEU A 69 6.65 -4.11 -2.54
C LEU A 69 6.79 -2.71 -3.13
N THR A 70 6.51 -2.54 -4.42
CA THR A 70 6.49 -1.22 -5.08
C THR A 70 5.40 -0.33 -4.50
N LYS A 71 4.20 -0.87 -4.25
CA LYS A 71 3.12 -0.16 -3.56
C LYS A 71 3.49 0.20 -2.12
N LEU A 72 4.10 -0.74 -1.37
CA LEU A 72 4.61 -0.49 -0.02
C LEU A 72 5.57 0.72 -0.02
N ALA A 73 6.49 0.80 -1.00
CA ALA A 73 7.39 1.94 -1.10
C ALA A 73 6.63 3.27 -1.23
N GLY A 74 5.59 3.31 -2.08
CA GLY A 74 4.72 4.47 -2.23
C GLY A 74 4.01 4.86 -0.92
N HIS A 75 3.46 3.88 -0.19
CA HIS A 75 2.82 4.11 1.12
C HIS A 75 3.80 4.64 2.16
N GLU A 76 5.04 4.13 2.15
CA GLU A 76 6.07 4.53 3.08
C GLU A 76 6.78 5.85 2.67
N GLY A 77 6.36 6.49 1.57
CA GLY A 77 6.96 7.72 1.07
C GLY A 77 8.37 7.53 0.49
N MET A 78 8.68 6.33 0.03
CA MET A 78 9.98 5.92 -0.52
C MET A 78 9.87 5.62 -2.02
N LYS A 79 11.01 5.67 -2.71
CA LYS A 79 11.12 5.17 -4.09
C LYS A 79 11.62 3.73 -4.07
N ALA A 80 11.03 2.88 -4.91
CA ALA A 80 11.54 1.54 -5.15
C ALA A 80 11.91 1.35 -6.63
N LEU A 81 12.99 0.60 -6.87
CA LEU A 81 13.42 0.14 -8.19
C LEU A 81 13.27 -1.38 -8.23
N SER A 82 12.87 -1.95 -9.35
CA SER A 82 12.78 -3.40 -9.53
C SER A 82 13.63 -3.88 -10.70
N GLU A 83 14.32 -5.00 -10.50
CA GLU A 83 15.12 -5.68 -11.53
C GLU A 83 14.69 -7.15 -11.65
N LYS A 84 14.56 -7.64 -12.89
CA LYS A 84 14.25 -9.05 -13.18
C LYS A 84 15.56 -9.77 -13.53
N HIS A 85 15.93 -10.76 -12.72
CA HIS A 85 17.15 -11.56 -12.92
C HIS A 85 16.84 -12.88 -13.65
N SER A 86 15.68 -13.48 -13.39
CA SER A 86 15.17 -14.66 -14.10
C SER A 86 13.64 -14.73 -14.00
N ASP A 87 13.01 -15.79 -14.52
CA ASP A 87 11.55 -15.98 -14.43
C ASP A 87 11.02 -16.20 -13.02
N LYS A 88 11.89 -16.53 -12.05
CA LYS A 88 11.54 -16.74 -10.63
C LYS A 88 12.45 -15.98 -9.67
N GLU A 89 13.15 -14.95 -10.17
CA GLU A 89 14.07 -14.19 -9.35
C GLU A 89 14.00 -12.71 -9.74
N PHE A 90 13.47 -11.93 -8.82
CA PHE A 90 13.27 -10.49 -8.92
C PHE A 90 13.88 -9.82 -7.70
N GLU A 91 14.48 -8.65 -7.90
CA GLU A 91 15.02 -7.80 -6.84
C GLU A 91 14.21 -6.51 -6.77
N VAL A 92 13.82 -6.10 -5.57
CA VAL A 92 13.21 -4.78 -5.30
C VAL A 92 14.11 -4.01 -4.34
N THR A 93 14.58 -2.85 -4.79
CA THR A 93 15.50 -1.98 -4.05
C THR A 93 14.78 -0.72 -3.60
N PHE A 94 14.63 -0.56 -2.29
CA PHE A 94 14.07 0.62 -1.64
C PHE A 94 15.18 1.64 -1.43
N LEU A 95 14.99 2.84 -2.00
CA LEU A 95 15.96 3.93 -1.92
C LEU A 95 15.74 4.75 -0.64
N PRO A 96 16.82 5.19 0.03
CA PRO A 96 16.73 6.10 1.17
C PRO A 96 15.89 7.34 0.85
N SER A 97 15.04 7.75 1.77
CA SER A 97 14.37 9.04 1.69
C SER A 97 15.25 10.11 2.34
N GLU A 98 15.48 11.26 1.68
CA GLU A 98 16.25 12.37 2.24
C GLU A 98 15.55 13.02 3.45
N SER A 99 14.29 12.66 3.72
CA SER A 99 13.54 12.99 4.94
C SER A 99 13.88 12.04 6.11
N GLY A 100 15.17 11.73 6.30
CA GLY A 100 15.68 10.84 7.37
C GLY A 100 15.71 11.45 8.78
N ALA A 101 15.03 12.58 8.99
CA ALA A 101 14.86 13.22 10.28
C ALA A 101 13.47 13.85 10.33
N ASP A 102 12.75 13.63 11.43
CA ASP A 102 11.37 14.06 11.72
C ASP A 102 10.26 13.28 11.00
N GLY A 103 10.09 12.02 11.42
CA GLY A 103 8.73 11.49 11.56
C GLY A 103 8.01 12.28 12.66
N PRO A 104 6.73 12.64 12.53
CA PRO A 104 6.00 13.26 13.62
C PRO A 104 5.99 12.28 14.80
N ASN A 105 6.74 12.65 15.83
CA ASN A 105 6.75 12.02 17.13
C ASN A 105 5.36 12.23 17.73
N VAL A 106 4.42 11.31 17.48
CA VAL A 106 3.15 11.29 18.21
C VAL A 106 3.47 10.67 19.57
N PRO A 107 3.42 11.43 20.68
CA PRO A 107 3.61 10.84 21.99
C PRO A 107 2.41 9.92 22.24
N ALA A 108 2.70 8.63 22.39
CA ALA A 108 1.79 7.69 22.99
C ALA A 108 1.64 8.04 24.47
N GLU A 109 0.80 9.01 24.80
CA GLU A 109 0.23 9.21 26.15
C GLU A 109 -0.82 10.33 26.17
N LYS A 110 -2.09 9.94 25.99
CA LYS A 110 -3.22 10.39 26.83
C LYS A 110 -4.46 9.57 26.48
N ILE A 111 -4.55 8.39 27.08
CA ILE A 111 -5.81 7.68 27.24
C ILE A 111 -6.58 8.38 28.35
N LEU A 112 -7.80 8.82 28.00
CA LEU A 112 -8.96 9.11 28.86
C LEU A 112 -8.82 10.23 29.90
N ALA A 113 -9.40 11.39 29.58
CA ALA A 113 -10.13 12.21 30.54
C ALA A 113 -11.15 13.10 29.81
N ASP A 114 -12.43 12.83 30.10
CA ASP A 114 -13.54 13.77 30.16
C ASP A 114 -14.17 14.33 28.86
N CYS A 115 -15.33 13.70 28.57
CA CYS A 115 -16.65 14.28 28.34
C CYS A 115 -16.84 15.51 27.40
N ALA A 116 -17.91 15.39 26.60
CA ALA A 116 -18.66 16.49 25.98
C ALA A 116 -18.10 17.13 24.70
N ASP A 117 -17.49 16.34 23.82
CA ASP A 117 -17.38 16.75 22.41
C ASP A 117 -17.57 15.58 21.44
N CYS A 118 -18.82 15.13 21.32
CA CYS A 118 -19.30 14.40 20.16
C CYS A 118 -19.55 15.40 19.01
N SER A 119 -18.57 16.20 18.60
CA SER A 119 -18.67 16.98 17.38
C SER A 119 -17.35 17.06 16.63
N VAL A 120 -17.17 16.10 15.74
CA VAL A 120 -16.73 16.50 14.40
C VAL A 120 -17.44 15.56 13.43
N PRO A 121 -18.55 15.90 12.78
CA PRO A 121 -18.67 15.51 11.38
C PRO A 121 -17.49 16.22 10.73
N THR A 122 -16.49 15.49 10.26
CA THR A 122 -15.65 16.05 9.18
C THR A 122 -16.65 16.34 8.08
N GLU A 123 -17.05 17.61 7.96
CA GLU A 123 -17.97 18.09 6.94
C GLU A 123 -17.59 17.42 5.62
N PRO A 124 -18.56 16.83 4.90
CA PRO A 124 -18.23 16.11 3.69
C PRO A 124 -17.51 17.04 2.72
N GLU A 125 -16.25 16.71 2.44
CA GLU A 125 -15.42 17.48 1.54
C GLU A 125 -15.71 16.97 0.13
N ASN A 126 -16.15 17.86 -0.76
CA ASN A 126 -16.53 17.52 -2.13
C ASN A 126 -17.56 16.38 -2.25
N GLY A 127 -18.50 16.29 -1.28
CA GLY A 127 -19.53 15.25 -1.28
C GLY A 127 -19.04 13.88 -0.76
N ILE A 128 -17.83 13.79 -0.21
CA ILE A 128 -17.25 12.54 0.32
C ILE A 128 -17.19 12.57 1.86
N ALA A 129 -17.71 11.52 2.49
CA ALA A 129 -17.66 11.31 3.93
C ALA A 129 -16.32 10.68 4.34
N ARG A 130 -15.36 11.52 4.75
CA ARG A 130 -14.06 11.08 5.27
C ARG A 130 -14.21 10.09 6.43
N GLY A 131 -13.43 9.02 6.38
CA GLY A 131 -13.41 7.91 7.33
C GLY A 131 -14.59 6.95 7.21
N ARG A 132 -15.49 7.10 6.22
CA ARG A 132 -16.56 6.13 5.95
C ARG A 132 -16.11 5.11 4.93
N VAL A 133 -15.99 3.86 5.36
CA VAL A 133 -15.60 2.73 4.51
C VAL A 133 -16.74 1.72 4.41
N VAL A 134 -17.09 1.33 3.19
CA VAL A 134 -18.07 0.26 2.92
C VAL A 134 -17.30 -1.00 2.55
N VAL A 135 -17.65 -2.14 3.16
CA VAL A 135 -16.95 -3.41 2.95
C VAL A 135 -17.92 -4.48 2.45
N ILE A 136 -17.67 -5.00 1.26
CA ILE A 136 -18.51 -5.99 0.60
C ILE A 136 -17.72 -7.29 0.42
N ALA A 137 -18.05 -8.27 1.26
CA ALA A 137 -17.37 -9.56 1.35
C ALA A 137 -18.02 -10.67 0.50
N SER A 138 -19.18 -10.40 -0.10
CA SER A 138 -20.00 -11.39 -0.79
C SER A 138 -20.72 -10.77 -1.98
N ASP A 139 -21.03 -11.59 -2.99
CA ASP A 139 -21.90 -11.28 -4.13
C ASP A 139 -23.40 -11.43 -3.80
N ARG A 140 -23.72 -11.60 -2.52
CA ARG A 140 -25.07 -11.62 -1.97
C ARG A 140 -25.09 -10.90 -0.62
N MET A 141 -26.25 -10.36 -0.27
CA MET A 141 -26.50 -9.74 1.03
C MET A 141 -27.43 -10.63 1.86
N GLY A 142 -26.95 -11.08 3.01
CA GLY A 142 -27.67 -12.02 3.88
C GLY A 142 -27.64 -13.48 3.40
N GLU A 143 -28.17 -14.36 4.26
CA GLU A 143 -28.26 -15.81 4.05
C GLU A 143 -29.61 -16.30 4.63
N PRO A 144 -30.17 -17.45 4.17
CA PRO A 144 -29.61 -18.40 3.20
C PRO A 144 -30.08 -18.21 1.74
N GLU A 145 -31.04 -17.33 1.48
CA GLU A 145 -31.69 -17.22 0.16
C GLU A 145 -30.81 -16.46 -0.86
N GLU A 146 -30.28 -17.18 -1.85
CA GLU A 146 -29.28 -16.66 -2.78
C GLU A 146 -29.86 -15.63 -3.76
N GLU A 147 -31.01 -15.91 -4.36
CA GLU A 147 -31.61 -15.04 -5.37
C GLU A 147 -32.07 -13.72 -4.76
N LEU A 148 -32.66 -13.78 -3.56
CA LEU A 148 -32.96 -12.57 -2.79
C LEU A 148 -31.68 -11.84 -2.42
N GLY A 149 -30.64 -12.54 -1.97
CA GLY A 149 -29.37 -11.93 -1.58
C GLY A 149 -28.69 -11.17 -2.73
N LYS A 150 -28.78 -11.67 -3.96
CA LYS A 150 -28.29 -10.97 -5.17
C LYS A 150 -29.07 -9.68 -5.45
N ILE A 151 -30.41 -9.72 -5.32
CA ILE A 151 -31.26 -8.54 -5.46
C ILE A 151 -30.91 -7.50 -4.39
N LEU A 152 -30.73 -7.94 -3.15
CA LEU A 152 -30.42 -7.07 -2.02
C LEU A 152 -29.06 -6.39 -2.14
N ILE A 153 -28.00 -7.11 -2.53
CA ILE A 153 -26.68 -6.50 -2.67
C ILE A 153 -26.63 -5.47 -3.80
N LYS A 154 -27.32 -5.75 -4.92
CA LYS A 154 -27.49 -4.79 -6.01
C LYS A 154 -28.21 -3.53 -5.52
N GLY A 155 -29.33 -3.72 -4.81
CA GLY A 155 -30.10 -2.63 -4.22
C GLY A 155 -29.29 -1.81 -3.21
N PHE A 156 -28.45 -2.47 -2.41
CA PHE A 156 -27.56 -1.80 -1.46
C PHE A 156 -26.49 -0.95 -2.17
N ILE A 157 -25.79 -1.49 -3.17
CA ILE A 157 -24.78 -0.72 -3.93
C ILE A 157 -25.43 0.47 -4.63
N TYR A 158 -26.57 0.26 -5.28
CA TYR A 158 -27.34 1.36 -5.87
C TYR A 158 -27.68 2.42 -4.83
N ALA A 159 -28.25 2.03 -3.68
CA ALA A 159 -28.61 2.98 -2.63
C ALA A 159 -27.40 3.75 -2.09
N VAL A 160 -26.25 3.10 -1.87
CA VAL A 160 -24.99 3.75 -1.47
C VAL A 160 -24.53 4.76 -2.53
N SER A 161 -24.61 4.40 -3.81
CA SER A 161 -24.23 5.30 -4.92
C SER A 161 -25.08 6.56 -5.03
N ARG A 162 -26.28 6.58 -4.41
CA ARG A 162 -27.18 7.75 -4.40
C ARG A 162 -27.14 8.54 -3.09
N GLN A 163 -26.24 8.19 -2.17
CA GLN A 163 -26.09 8.93 -0.92
C GLN A 163 -25.33 10.23 -1.13
N GLU A 164 -25.76 11.25 -0.41
CA GLU A 164 -25.00 12.47 -0.19
C GLU A 164 -24.82 12.65 1.32
N PRO A 165 -23.59 12.58 1.86
CA PRO A 165 -22.33 12.30 1.16
C PRO A 165 -22.08 10.81 0.84
N LEU A 166 -21.28 10.56 -0.21
CA LEU A 166 -20.76 9.24 -0.60
C LEU A 166 -19.68 8.74 0.39
N PRO A 167 -19.41 7.42 0.45
CA PRO A 167 -18.31 6.88 1.24
C PRO A 167 -16.94 7.32 0.69
N GLU A 168 -15.91 7.31 1.53
CA GLU A 168 -14.54 7.56 1.08
C GLU A 168 -13.98 6.36 0.31
N THR A 169 -14.22 5.14 0.80
CA THR A 169 -13.71 3.92 0.17
C THR A 169 -14.79 2.83 0.17
N VAL A 170 -14.86 2.06 -0.92
CA VAL A 170 -15.59 0.80 -1.00
C VAL A 170 -14.62 -0.34 -1.29
N ILE A 171 -14.62 -1.35 -0.41
CA ILE A 171 -13.69 -2.48 -0.44
C ILE A 171 -14.44 -3.76 -0.80
N PHE A 172 -13.91 -4.51 -1.77
CA PHE A 172 -14.43 -5.80 -2.22
C PHE A 172 -13.43 -6.91 -1.96
N TYR A 173 -13.88 -7.99 -1.30
CA TYR A 173 -13.10 -9.22 -1.17
C TYR A 173 -14.00 -10.45 -1.13
N ASN A 174 -13.39 -11.63 -1.18
CA ASN A 174 -14.06 -12.92 -1.26
C ASN A 174 -15.09 -12.93 -2.42
N GLY A 175 -16.35 -13.30 -2.18
CA GLY A 175 -17.38 -13.32 -3.24
C GLY A 175 -17.68 -11.94 -3.79
N GLY A 176 -17.50 -10.88 -3.00
CA GLY A 176 -17.76 -9.49 -3.39
C GLY A 176 -16.89 -9.03 -4.57
N ALA A 177 -15.73 -9.64 -4.80
CA ALA A 177 -14.87 -9.31 -5.93
C ALA A 177 -15.58 -9.46 -7.29
N LYS A 178 -16.54 -10.39 -7.40
CA LYS A 178 -17.36 -10.58 -8.61
C LYS A 178 -18.13 -9.32 -9.00
N LEU A 179 -18.53 -8.50 -8.02
CA LEU A 179 -19.36 -7.31 -8.25
C LEU A 179 -18.60 -6.19 -8.99
N THR A 180 -17.27 -6.25 -9.00
CA THR A 180 -16.39 -5.28 -9.66
C THR A 180 -15.93 -5.71 -11.06
N ALA A 181 -16.29 -6.92 -11.48
CA ALA A 181 -15.81 -7.55 -12.71
C ALA A 181 -16.90 -7.63 -13.79
N GLU A 182 -16.50 -8.02 -14.99
CA GLU A 182 -17.38 -8.22 -16.15
C GLU A 182 -18.56 -9.15 -15.82
N GLY A 183 -19.76 -8.75 -16.25
CA GLY A 183 -21.00 -9.49 -16.01
C GLY A 183 -21.74 -9.11 -14.73
N SER A 184 -21.15 -8.29 -13.84
CA SER A 184 -21.86 -7.73 -12.69
C SER A 184 -22.78 -6.59 -13.09
N GLU A 185 -24.03 -6.66 -12.61
CA GLU A 185 -25.04 -5.60 -12.79
C GLU A 185 -24.76 -4.35 -11.94
N SER A 186 -23.77 -4.39 -11.06
CA SER A 186 -23.40 -3.27 -10.18
C SER A 186 -22.25 -2.41 -10.74
N VAL A 187 -21.61 -2.83 -11.84
CA VAL A 187 -20.42 -2.15 -12.39
C VAL A 187 -20.66 -0.68 -12.68
N GLU A 188 -21.81 -0.33 -13.26
CA GLU A 188 -22.10 1.06 -13.64
C GLU A 188 -22.32 1.98 -12.42
N ASP A 189 -22.96 1.48 -11.36
CA ASP A 189 -23.08 2.24 -10.10
C ASP A 189 -21.71 2.41 -9.40
N LEU A 190 -20.85 1.40 -9.48
CA LEU A 190 -19.49 1.48 -8.94
C LEU A 190 -18.61 2.46 -9.73
N LYS A 191 -18.72 2.48 -11.07
CA LYS A 191 -18.01 3.44 -11.92
C LYS A 191 -18.48 4.86 -11.62
N TYR A 192 -19.79 5.07 -11.48
CA TYR A 192 -20.34 6.34 -11.06
C TYR A 192 -19.72 6.83 -9.74
N MET A 193 -19.67 5.97 -8.71
CA MET A 193 -19.01 6.33 -7.45
C MET A 193 -17.53 6.66 -7.63
N ALA A 194 -16.80 5.88 -8.42
CA ALA A 194 -15.39 6.15 -8.71
C ALA A 194 -15.17 7.50 -9.42
N GLU A 195 -16.05 7.87 -10.36
CA GLU A 195 -16.04 9.17 -11.03
C GLU A 195 -16.32 10.33 -10.07
N GLN A 196 -17.09 10.10 -9.01
CA GLN A 196 -17.32 11.08 -7.93
C GLN A 196 -16.19 11.11 -6.89
N GLY A 197 -15.11 10.35 -7.10
CA GLY A 197 -13.93 10.36 -6.23
C GLY A 197 -13.95 9.33 -5.10
N VAL A 198 -14.89 8.39 -5.10
CA VAL A 198 -14.87 7.25 -4.18
C VAL A 198 -13.76 6.28 -4.57
N GLU A 199 -12.92 5.89 -3.62
CA GLU A 199 -11.89 4.89 -3.85
C GLU A 199 -12.50 3.48 -3.88
N ILE A 200 -12.33 2.74 -4.97
CA ILE A 200 -12.83 1.37 -5.12
C ILE A 200 -11.65 0.40 -5.09
N LEU A 201 -11.60 -0.49 -4.09
CA LEU A 201 -10.54 -1.46 -3.89
C LEU A 201 -11.05 -2.89 -4.03
N THR A 202 -10.37 -3.73 -4.82
CA THR A 202 -10.72 -5.15 -4.99
C THR A 202 -9.55 -6.06 -4.65
N CYS A 203 -9.75 -7.02 -3.75
CA CYS A 203 -8.70 -7.97 -3.34
C CYS A 203 -8.19 -8.80 -4.53
N GLY A 204 -6.90 -8.64 -4.88
CA GLY A 204 -6.27 -9.34 -6.00
C GLY A 204 -6.26 -10.86 -5.86
N THR A 205 -6.02 -11.39 -4.66
CA THR A 205 -6.07 -12.84 -4.41
C THR A 205 -7.46 -13.41 -4.71
N CYS A 206 -8.53 -12.65 -4.46
CA CYS A 206 -9.89 -13.08 -4.74
C CYS A 206 -10.20 -13.05 -6.24
N LEU A 207 -9.75 -12.01 -6.96
CA LEU A 207 -9.85 -11.96 -8.43
C LEU A 207 -9.14 -13.16 -9.07
N LYS A 208 -7.93 -13.48 -8.62
CA LYS A 208 -7.17 -14.64 -9.06
C LYS A 208 -7.90 -15.96 -8.80
N HIS A 209 -8.40 -16.15 -7.59
CA HIS A 209 -9.12 -17.37 -7.22
C HIS A 209 -10.39 -17.57 -8.05
N LEU A 210 -11.08 -16.48 -8.40
CA LEU A 210 -12.31 -16.49 -9.19
C LEU A 210 -12.06 -16.49 -10.72
N GLY A 211 -10.81 -16.36 -11.18
CA GLY A 211 -10.47 -16.26 -12.60
C GLY A 211 -10.94 -14.95 -13.25
N LEU A 212 -10.90 -13.84 -12.51
CA LEU A 212 -11.41 -12.52 -12.90
C LEU A 212 -10.32 -11.44 -13.01
N GLU A 213 -9.02 -11.80 -12.96
CA GLU A 213 -7.91 -10.83 -12.98
C GLU A 213 -7.97 -9.89 -14.19
N ASP A 214 -8.19 -10.43 -15.39
CA ASP A 214 -8.30 -9.64 -16.63
C ASP A 214 -9.71 -9.10 -16.90
N LYS A 215 -10.64 -9.31 -15.96
CA LYS A 215 -12.07 -8.96 -16.11
C LYS A 215 -12.51 -7.83 -15.19
N LEU A 216 -11.60 -7.27 -14.38
CA LEU A 216 -11.90 -6.14 -13.52
C LEU A 216 -12.36 -4.94 -14.36
N GLN A 217 -13.54 -4.39 -14.05
CA GLN A 217 -14.15 -3.29 -14.81
C GLN A 217 -14.05 -1.93 -14.11
N VAL A 218 -13.80 -1.91 -12.80
CA VAL A 218 -13.80 -0.70 -11.97
C VAL A 218 -12.91 -0.87 -10.74
N GLY A 219 -12.26 0.21 -10.34
CA GLY A 219 -11.40 0.26 -9.16
C GLY A 219 -9.99 -0.28 -9.38
N THR A 220 -9.24 -0.42 -8.28
CA THR A 220 -7.86 -0.88 -8.30
C THR A 220 -7.68 -2.18 -7.55
N VAL A 221 -6.77 -3.03 -8.05
CA VAL A 221 -6.38 -4.26 -7.37
C VAL A 221 -5.65 -3.92 -6.07
N SER A 222 -6.14 -4.46 -4.96
CA SER A 222 -5.63 -4.29 -3.61
C SER A 222 -5.13 -5.62 -3.02
N ASN A 223 -4.66 -5.60 -1.78
CA ASN A 223 -4.24 -6.76 -1.02
C ASN A 223 -4.75 -6.67 0.44
N MET A 224 -4.55 -7.74 1.21
CA MET A 224 -5.10 -7.80 2.57
C MET A 224 -4.46 -6.80 3.54
N TYR A 225 -3.23 -6.32 3.32
CA TYR A 225 -2.65 -5.27 4.17
C TYR A 225 -3.39 -3.96 4.01
N GLU A 226 -3.53 -3.51 2.77
CA GLU A 226 -4.19 -2.25 2.46
C GLU A 226 -5.65 -2.30 2.92
N ILE A 227 -6.34 -3.43 2.71
CA ILE A 227 -7.70 -3.64 3.22
C ILE A 227 -7.75 -3.50 4.75
N ALA A 228 -6.86 -4.18 5.47
CA ALA A 228 -6.82 -4.11 6.93
C ALA A 228 -6.50 -2.69 7.42
N GLU A 229 -5.54 -2.01 6.78
CA GLU A 229 -5.15 -0.64 7.10
C GLU A 229 -6.31 0.34 6.89
N LYS A 230 -7.01 0.27 5.74
CA LYS A 230 -8.18 1.10 5.46
C LYS A 230 -9.33 0.82 6.43
N MET A 231 -9.58 -0.45 6.76
CA MET A 231 -10.63 -0.82 7.71
C MET A 231 -10.32 -0.37 9.14
N THR A 232 -9.07 -0.50 9.59
CA THR A 232 -8.64 -0.06 10.93
C THR A 232 -8.54 1.45 11.06
N GLY A 233 -8.15 2.15 9.98
CA GLY A 233 -8.13 3.62 9.92
C GLY A 233 -9.51 4.25 9.72
N ALA A 234 -10.53 3.46 9.37
CA ALA A 234 -11.88 3.95 9.18
C ALA A 234 -12.49 4.43 10.50
N ARG A 235 -13.21 5.55 10.45
CA ARG A 235 -14.05 6.00 11.55
C ARG A 235 -15.32 5.16 11.66
N VAL A 236 -15.89 4.80 10.51
CA VAL A 236 -17.09 3.97 10.41
C VAL A 236 -16.88 2.95 9.31
N VAL A 237 -17.10 1.68 9.65
CA VAL A 237 -17.16 0.57 8.70
C VAL A 237 -18.61 0.14 8.55
N ILE A 238 -19.11 0.17 7.32
CA ILE A 238 -20.46 -0.31 6.96
C ILE A 238 -20.30 -1.64 6.25
N ARG A 239 -20.98 -2.67 6.74
CA ARG A 239 -20.96 -4.02 6.16
C ARG A 239 -22.41 -4.52 5.98
N PRO A 240 -22.86 -4.75 4.73
CA PRO A 240 -24.13 -5.38 4.43
C PRO A 240 -24.11 -6.90 4.67
#